data_AF-A0A941C875-F1
#
_entry.id   AF-A0A941C875-F1
#
_cell.length_a   1.000
_cell.length_b   1.000
_cell.length_c   1.000
_cell.angle_alpha   90.00
_cell.angle_beta   90.00
_cell.angle_gamma   90.00
#
_symmetry.space_group_name_H-M   'P 1'
#
loop_
_entity.id
_entity.type
_entity.pdbx_description
1 polymer ?
#
loop_
_entity_poly.entity_id
_entity_poly.type
_entity_poly.pdbx_seq_one_letter_code
_entity_poly.pdbx_strand_id
1 'polypeptide(L)' 'MHPVKKIQFEIATIHDMAYNPHVDKYLKVLEDLIKDGYILVFYMDGEVSTTIRDLKHFSNFKKSFNL' A
#
# COMPACT_ATOMS: atom_id res chain seq x y z
N MET A 1 -19.40 16.51 -1.16
CA MET A 1 -18.37 15.54 -0.75
C MET A 1 -17.63 15.08 -1.99
N HIS A 2 -16.31 15.30 -2.07
CA HIS A 2 -15.52 14.74 -3.18
C HIS A 2 -15.43 13.21 -3.04
N PRO A 3 -15.48 12.46 -4.14
CA PRO A 3 -15.32 11.01 -4.09
C PRO A 3 -13.92 10.67 -3.57
N VAL A 4 -13.87 9.85 -2.54
CA VAL A 4 -12.61 9.29 -2.02
C VAL A 4 -12.09 8.31 -3.06
N LYS A 5 -10.95 8.62 -3.68
CA LYS A 5 -10.33 7.75 -4.67
C LYS A 5 -9.66 6.58 -3.96
N LYS A 6 -10.16 5.36 -4.19
CA LYS A 6 -9.63 4.13 -3.59
C LYS A 6 -8.97 3.27 -4.66
N ILE A 7 -7.82 2.70 -4.34
CA ILE A 7 -7.14 1.70 -5.16
C ILE A 7 -6.99 0.43 -4.31
N GLN A 8 -7.25 -0.72 -4.93
CA GLN A 8 -7.25 -2.02 -4.27
C GLN A 8 -6.07 -2.85 -4.78
N PHE A 9 -5.39 -3.51 -3.85
CA PHE A 9 -4.26 -4.39 -4.13
C PHE A 9 -4.42 -5.69 -3.35
N GLU A 10 -3.91 -6.80 -3.88
CA GLU A 10 -3.74 -8.01 -3.08
C GLU A 10 -2.43 -7.92 -2.28
N ILE A 11 -2.42 -8.44 -1.05
CA ILE A 11 -1.26 -8.41 -0.16
C ILE A 11 -0.26 -9.51 -0.51
N ALA A 12 -0.71 -10.58 -1.19
CA ALA A 12 0.17 -11.61 -1.74
C ALA A 12 1.27 -10.97 -2.59
N THR A 13 0.91 -9.95 -3.38
CA THR A 13 1.86 -9.11 -4.11
C THR A 13 2.90 -8.42 -3.22
N ILE A 14 2.57 -7.98 -2.00
CA ILE A 14 3.51 -7.30 -1.09
C ILE A 14 4.50 -8.28 -0.46
N HIS A 15 4.01 -9.45 -0.02
CA HIS A 15 4.87 -10.48 0.55
C HIS A 15 5.90 -10.96 -0.49
N ASP A 16 5.48 -11.12 -1.74
CA ASP A 16 6.39 -11.42 -2.86
C ASP A 16 7.30 -10.23 -3.21
N MET A 17 6.85 -9.00 -2.99
CA MET A 17 7.64 -7.79 -3.25
C MET A 17 8.80 -7.60 -2.30
N ALA A 18 8.75 -8.08 -1.06
CA ALA A 18 9.88 -7.98 -0.14
C ALA A 18 11.15 -8.70 -0.65
N TYR A 19 10.96 -9.71 -1.52
CA TYR A 19 12.03 -10.44 -2.18
C TYR A 19 12.31 -9.96 -3.61
N ASN A 20 11.61 -8.91 -4.06
CA ASN A 20 11.71 -8.39 -5.42
C ASN A 20 12.74 -7.25 -5.52
N PRO A 21 13.69 -7.28 -6.48
CA PRO A 21 14.69 -6.23 -6.67
C PRO A 21 14.10 -4.86 -7.08
N HIS A 22 12.80 -4.76 -7.34
CA HIS A 22 12.09 -3.52 -7.67
C HIS A 22 11.17 -3.02 -6.55
N VAL A 23 11.29 -3.56 -5.34
CA VAL A 23 10.47 -3.17 -4.18
C VAL A 23 10.47 -1.66 -3.94
N ASP A 24 11.64 -1.00 -4.04
CA ASP A 24 11.76 0.45 -3.87
C ASP A 24 10.94 1.25 -4.88
N LYS A 25 10.90 0.80 -6.14
CA LYS A 25 10.09 1.45 -7.18
C LYS A 25 8.60 1.31 -6.87
N TYR A 26 8.20 0.14 -6.39
CA TYR A 26 6.81 -0.11 -6.03
C TYR A 26 6.39 0.74 -4.82
N LEU A 27 7.20 0.75 -3.76
CA LEU A 27 6.97 1.59 -2.58
C LEU A 27 6.86 3.06 -2.94
N LYS A 28 7.69 3.54 -3.88
CA LYS A 28 7.62 4.91 -4.38
C LYS A 28 6.28 5.21 -5.07
N VAL A 29 5.79 4.29 -5.91
CA VAL A 29 4.47 4.44 -6.56
C VAL A 29 3.35 4.50 -5.52
N LEU A 30 3.37 3.63 -4.50
CA LEU A 30 2.38 3.68 -3.43
C LEU A 30 2.44 5.00 -2.65
N GLU A 31 3.63 5.51 -2.37
CA GLU A 31 3.83 6.79 -1.70
C GLU A 31 3.28 7.96 -2.51
N ASP A 32 3.54 7.99 -3.82
CA ASP A 32 3.07 9.03 -4.74
C ASP A 32 1.53 9.01 -4.85
N LEU A 33 0.91 7.83 -4.92
CA LEU A 33 -0.54 7.69 -4.88
C LEU A 33 -1.14 8.26 -3.58
N ILE A 34 -0.51 8.03 -2.43
CA ILE A 34 -0.99 8.59 -1.16
C ILE A 34 -0.86 10.11 -1.15
N LYS A 35 0.24 10.67 -1.68
CA LYS A 35 0.43 12.13 -1.81
C LYS A 35 -0.62 12.77 -2.71
N ASP A 36 -1.05 12.06 -3.73
CA ASP A 36 -2.14 12.46 -4.64
C ASP A 36 -3.55 12.32 -4.02
N GLY A 37 -3.63 11.86 -2.76
CA GLY A 37 -4.87 11.75 -2.00
C GLY A 37 -5.63 10.44 -2.22
N TYR A 38 -4.98 9.41 -2.78
CA TYR A 38 -5.59 8.08 -2.89
C TYR A 38 -5.53 7.32 -1.56
N ILE A 39 -6.56 6.53 -1.30
CA ILE A 39 -6.57 5.53 -0.23
C ILE A 39 -6.24 4.17 -0.84
N LEU A 40 -5.22 3.52 -0.29
CA LEU A 40 -4.82 2.17 -0.71
C LEU A 40 -5.48 1.15 0.22
N VAL A 41 -6.10 0.12 -0.36
CA VAL A 41 -6.74 -0.98 0.38
C VAL A 41 -6.07 -2.28 -0.04
N PHE A 42 -5.56 -3.03 0.93
CA PHE A 42 -4.87 -4.28 0.71
C PHE A 42 -5.72 -5.45 1.20
N TYR A 43 -5.85 -6.46 0.35
CA TYR A 43 -6.67 -7.65 0.61
C TYR A 43 -5.80 -8.89 0.78
N MET A 44 -6.18 -9.80 1.67
CA MET A 44 -5.59 -11.12 1.83
C MET A 44 -6.73 -12.13 1.84
N ASP A 45 -6.67 -13.15 0.99
CA ASP A 45 -7.69 -14.20 0.90
C ASP A 45 -9.14 -13.67 0.77
N GLY A 46 -9.30 -12.56 0.03
CA GLY A 46 -10.59 -11.90 -0.18
C GLY A 46 -11.05 -10.97 0.95
N GLU A 47 -10.33 -10.90 2.06
CA GLU A 47 -10.63 -10.01 3.20
C GLU A 47 -9.73 -8.77 3.22
N VAL A 48 -10.24 -7.65 3.74
CA VAL A 48 -9.44 -6.43 3.90
C VAL A 48 -8.42 -6.65 5.01
N SER A 49 -7.14 -6.71 4.64
CA SER A 49 -6.04 -6.87 5.58
C SER A 49 -5.57 -5.52 6.14
N THR A 50 -5.36 -4.52 5.29
CA THR A 50 -4.93 -3.18 5.74
C THR A 50 -5.42 -2.07 4.82
N THR A 51 -5.48 -0.84 5.34
CA THR A 51 -5.87 0.35 4.60
C THR A 51 -4.91 1.49 4.92
N ILE A 52 -4.30 2.06 3.88
CA ILE A 52 -3.34 3.15 3.98
C ILE A 52 -4.02 4.43 3.48
N ARG A 53 -4.17 5.40 4.38
CA ARG A 53 -4.90 6.66 4.12
C ARG A 53 -4.01 7.89 4.05
N ASP A 54 -2.80 7.78 4.58
CA ASP A 54 -1.84 8.87 4.71
C ASP A 54 -0.41 8.33 4.84
N LEU A 55 0.57 9.23 4.79
CA LEU A 55 1.99 8.90 4.87
C LEU A 55 2.40 8.30 6.23
N LYS A 56 1.66 8.59 7.31
CA LYS A 56 1.93 8.00 8.62
C LYS A 56 1.54 6.53 8.63
N HIS A 57 0.36 6.19 8.11
CA HIS A 57 -0.06 4.81 7.88
C HIS A 57 0.92 4.08 6.95
N PHE A 58 1.40 4.74 5.90
CA PHE A 58 2.37 4.15 4.96
C PHE A 58 3.71 3.83 5.62
N SER A 59 4.21 4.73 6.47
CA SER A 59 5.44 4.51 7.24
C SER A 59 5.31 3.32 8.19
N ASN A 60 4.18 3.19 8.89
CA ASN A 60 3.90 2.04 9.75
C ASN A 60 3.81 0.74 8.96
N PHE A 61 3.15 0.79 7.80
CA PHE A 61 3.06 -0.34 6.88
C PHE A 61 4.46 -0.83 6.48
N LYS A 62 5.35 0.03 5.98
CA LYS A 62 6.73 -0.37 5.61
C LYS A 62 7.47 -1.08 6.76
N LYS A 63 7.38 -0.53 7.98
CA LYS A 63 7.97 -1.15 9.18
C LYS A 63 7.41 -2.54 9.49
N SER A 64 6.11 -2.76 9.33
CA SER A 64 5.48 -4.07 9.57
C SER A 64 5.97 -5.17 8.64
N PHE A 65 6.51 -4.80 7.46
CA PHE A 65 7.04 -5.74 6.47
C PHE A 65 8.58 -5.79 6.45
N ASN A 66 9.27 -5.13 7.38
CA ASN A 66 10.74 -4.95 7.35
C ASN A 66 11.25 -4.35 6.02
N LEU A 67 10.47 -3.44 5.43
CA LEU A 67 10.76 -2.70 4.21
C LEU A 67 11.27 -1.27 4.49
#